data_AF-A0ABD5T282-F1
#
_entry.id   AF-A0ABD5T282-F1
#
_cell.length_a   1.000
_cell.length_b   1.000
_cell.length_c   1.000
_cell.angle_alpha   90.00
_cell.angle_beta   90.00
_cell.angle_gamma   90.00
#
_symmetry.space_group_name_H-M   'P 1'
#
loop_
_entity.id
_entity.type
_entity.pdbx_description
1 polymer ?
#
loop_
_entity_poly.entity_id
_entity_poly.type
_entity_poly.pdbx_seq_one_letter_code
_entity_poly.pdbx_strand_id
1 'polypeptide(L)'
;MDPPQPAVDFLSSIATDVTAPEIPFGEWYAYDSIDADRTDDIRDYPGVWETDLELPHELRELSNDDHVLVREVDGPVNLNALALGIGLDTAQYRPERFSGLVYRGSPATTVIYGDHLCFAVGKTEQECTTAVESLIDEIDRVGLGDEIGFSDEGESGQVEAFLSSP
;
A
#
# COMPACT_ATOMS: atom_id res chain seq x y z
N MET A 1 20.83 5.52 0.00
CA MET A 1 20.40 4.39 -0.85
C MET A 1 19.58 4.99 -1.98
N ASP A 2 19.65 4.50 -3.21
CA ASP A 2 18.77 5.03 -4.27
C ASP A 2 17.29 4.74 -3.92
N PRO A 3 16.36 5.67 -4.19
CA PRO A 3 14.93 5.42 -4.04
C PRO A 3 14.48 4.19 -4.82
N PRO A 4 13.53 3.39 -4.31
CA PRO A 4 12.91 2.29 -5.05
C PRO A 4 11.95 2.85 -6.12
N GLN A 5 12.50 3.42 -7.19
CA GLN A 5 11.79 4.34 -8.10
C GLN A 5 10.50 3.77 -8.73
N PRO A 6 10.42 2.51 -9.22
CA PRO A 6 9.16 1.99 -9.74
C PRO A 6 8.05 1.99 -8.68
N ALA A 7 8.38 1.67 -7.43
CA ALA A 7 7.42 1.72 -6.35
C ALA A 7 7.07 3.14 -5.94
N VAL A 8 8.04 4.06 -5.86
CA VAL A 8 7.73 5.45 -5.49
C VAL A 8 6.78 6.07 -6.50
N ASP A 9 7.07 5.91 -7.79
CA ASP A 9 6.23 6.49 -8.85
C ASP A 9 4.83 5.85 -8.89
N PHE A 10 4.75 4.52 -8.73
CA PHE A 10 3.47 3.81 -8.69
C PHE A 10 2.62 4.23 -7.48
N LEU A 11 3.23 4.24 -6.30
CA LEU A 11 2.58 4.62 -5.05
C LEU A 11 2.09 6.07 -5.09
N SER A 12 2.87 6.98 -5.68
CA SER A 12 2.45 8.36 -5.87
C SER A 12 1.33 8.49 -6.91
N SER A 13 1.28 7.65 -7.95
CA SER A 13 0.22 7.75 -8.97
C SER A 13 -1.15 7.31 -8.45
N ILE A 14 -1.20 6.25 -7.64
CA ILE A 14 -2.45 5.72 -7.05
C ILE A 14 -2.94 6.52 -5.84
N ALA A 15 -2.11 7.40 -5.28
CA ALA A 15 -2.45 8.24 -4.13
C ALA A 15 -3.03 9.62 -4.54
N THR A 16 -3.16 9.91 -5.84
CA THR A 16 -3.48 11.26 -6.35
C THR A 16 -4.83 11.83 -5.85
N ASP A 17 -5.83 10.98 -5.61
CA ASP A 17 -7.15 11.38 -5.09
C ASP A 17 -7.29 11.18 -3.57
N VAL A 18 -6.24 10.69 -2.90
CA VAL A 18 -6.24 10.50 -1.44
C VAL A 18 -5.86 11.82 -0.78
N THR A 19 -6.81 12.41 -0.05
CA THR A 19 -6.61 13.70 0.64
C THR A 19 -5.59 13.67 1.80
N ALA A 20 -5.03 12.49 2.11
CA ALA A 20 -4.10 12.28 3.21
C ALA A 20 -2.63 12.24 2.71
N PRO A 21 -1.80 13.24 3.04
CA PRO A 21 -0.40 13.29 2.60
C PRO A 21 0.50 12.21 3.22
N GLU A 22 0.02 11.52 4.27
CA GLU A 22 0.71 10.37 4.85
C GLU A 22 0.53 9.06 4.08
N ILE A 23 -0.30 9.00 3.05
CA ILE A 23 -0.45 7.79 2.23
C ILE A 23 0.42 7.92 0.99
N PRO A 24 1.17 6.88 0.60
CA PRO A 24 1.43 5.61 1.30
C PRO A 24 2.70 5.61 2.18
N PHE A 25 3.40 6.74 2.31
CA PHE A 25 4.74 6.79 2.91
C PHE A 25 4.78 7.17 4.40
N GLY A 26 3.64 7.25 5.07
CA GLY A 26 3.54 7.75 6.44
C GLY A 26 3.88 9.23 6.57
N GLU A 27 4.15 9.67 7.79
CA GLU A 27 4.55 11.05 8.09
C GLU A 27 6.05 11.27 7.76
N TRP A 28 6.46 10.99 6.52
CA TRP A 28 7.86 11.07 6.09
C TRP A 28 8.46 12.49 6.19
N TYR A 29 7.62 13.52 6.15
CA TYR A 29 7.99 14.92 6.35
C TYR A 29 8.24 15.26 7.83
N ALA A 30 7.83 14.39 8.77
CA ALA A 30 7.98 14.63 10.20
C ALA A 30 9.33 14.15 10.77
N TYR A 31 10.19 13.53 9.95
CA TYR A 31 11.54 13.19 10.36
C TYR A 31 12.38 14.46 10.55
N ASP A 32 12.99 14.64 11.73
CA ASP A 32 13.83 15.81 12.07
C ASP A 32 14.97 16.07 11.06
N SER A 33 15.40 15.05 10.33
CA SER A 33 16.45 15.13 9.31
C SER A 33 15.96 15.60 7.94
N ILE A 34 14.65 15.78 7.76
CA ILE A 34 14.01 16.15 6.50
C ILE A 34 13.40 17.54 6.66
N ASP A 35 13.90 18.50 5.88
CA ASP A 35 13.37 19.87 5.82
C ASP A 35 12.30 19.95 4.73
N ALA A 36 11.13 19.36 4.98
CA ALA A 36 10.01 19.30 4.04
C ALA A 36 8.69 19.75 4.71
N ASP A 37 7.80 20.32 3.90
CA ASP A 37 6.42 20.57 4.29
C ASP A 37 5.56 19.32 4.04
N ARG A 38 4.46 19.20 4.79
CA ARG A 38 3.50 18.08 4.66
C ARG A 38 2.94 17.91 3.24
N THR A 39 2.91 18.96 2.44
CA THR A 39 2.35 18.96 1.07
C THR A 39 3.39 18.72 -0.02
N ASP A 40 4.66 18.56 0.37
CA ASP A 40 5.73 18.36 -0.59
C ASP A 40 5.67 16.97 -1.22
N ASP A 41 6.33 16.80 -2.37
CA ASP A 41 6.46 15.51 -3.03
C ASP A 41 7.68 14.77 -2.47
N ILE A 42 7.48 13.57 -1.92
CA ILE A 42 8.56 12.73 -1.38
C ILE A 42 9.70 12.48 -2.40
N ARG A 43 9.40 12.53 -3.71
CA ARG A 43 10.39 12.35 -4.79
C ARG A 43 11.45 13.45 -4.81
N ASP A 44 11.14 14.62 -4.29
CA ASP A 44 12.08 15.74 -4.17
C ASP A 44 13.03 15.56 -2.96
N TYR A 45 12.78 14.58 -2.09
CA TYR A 45 13.50 14.34 -0.83
C TYR A 45 14.13 12.96 -0.77
N PRO A 46 15.16 12.65 -1.59
CA PRO A 46 15.81 11.34 -1.58
C PRO A 46 16.46 10.96 -0.24
N GLY A 47 16.75 11.94 0.63
CA GLY A 47 17.25 11.70 1.99
C GLY A 47 16.27 10.94 2.89
N VAL A 48 14.98 10.90 2.54
CA VAL A 48 13.98 10.12 3.27
C VAL A 48 14.34 8.63 3.33
N TRP A 49 14.99 8.11 2.30
CA TRP A 49 15.41 6.70 2.20
C TRP A 49 16.64 6.38 3.05
N GLU A 50 17.19 7.37 3.75
CA GLU A 50 18.25 7.22 4.76
C GLU A 50 17.69 7.23 6.20
N THR A 51 16.38 7.41 6.35
CA THR A 51 15.65 7.34 7.63
C THR A 51 15.19 5.90 7.95
N ASP A 52 14.31 5.75 8.95
CA ASP A 52 13.68 4.47 9.31
C ASP A 52 12.51 4.07 8.37
N LEU A 53 12.19 4.90 7.36
CA LEU A 53 11.20 4.57 6.34
C LEU A 53 11.67 3.36 5.50
N GLU A 54 10.86 2.30 5.47
CA GLU A 54 11.17 1.07 4.75
C GLU A 54 9.96 0.56 3.97
N LEU A 55 10.09 0.47 2.64
CA LEU A 55 9.10 -0.25 1.85
C LEU A 55 9.20 -1.78 2.08
N PRO A 56 8.06 -2.48 2.04
CA PRO A 56 7.98 -3.93 1.92
C PRO A 56 8.82 -4.46 0.76
N HIS A 57 9.33 -5.68 0.89
CA HIS A 57 10.20 -6.31 -0.11
C HIS A 57 9.61 -6.30 -1.52
N GLU A 58 8.32 -6.61 -1.64
CA GLU A 58 7.60 -6.70 -2.91
C GLU A 58 7.49 -5.34 -3.62
N LEU A 59 7.43 -4.25 -2.86
CA LEU A 59 7.50 -2.90 -3.40
C LEU A 59 8.94 -2.50 -3.72
N ARG A 60 9.94 -2.89 -2.91
CA ARG A 60 11.34 -2.62 -3.23
C ARG A 60 11.81 -3.30 -4.52
N GLU A 61 11.29 -4.48 -4.81
CA GLU A 61 11.58 -5.24 -6.03
C GLU A 61 10.58 -4.98 -7.17
N LEU A 62 9.66 -4.02 -6.99
CA LEU A 62 8.64 -3.73 -7.98
C LEU A 62 9.29 -3.37 -9.33
N SER A 63 8.73 -3.95 -10.39
CA SER A 63 9.13 -3.70 -11.78
C SER A 63 7.93 -3.28 -12.61
N ASN A 64 8.21 -2.64 -13.75
CA ASN A 64 7.19 -2.19 -14.69
C ASN A 64 6.32 -3.33 -15.26
N ASP A 65 6.89 -4.55 -15.33
CA ASP A 65 6.22 -5.74 -15.87
C ASP A 65 5.27 -6.41 -14.85
N ASP A 66 5.40 -6.07 -13.57
CA ASP A 66 4.54 -6.61 -12.51
C ASP A 66 3.10 -6.13 -12.67
N HIS A 67 2.16 -6.92 -12.17
CA HIS A 67 0.75 -6.57 -12.14
C HIS A 67 0.35 -6.04 -10.78
N VAL A 68 -0.63 -5.15 -10.83
CA VAL A 68 -1.27 -4.60 -9.65
C VAL A 68 -2.78 -4.59 -9.83
N LEU A 69 -3.48 -4.69 -8.71
CA LEU A 69 -4.92 -4.44 -8.62
C LEU A 69 -5.12 -3.43 -7.50
N VAL A 70 -5.78 -2.31 -7.77
CA VAL A 70 -6.04 -1.23 -6.84
C VAL A 70 -7.54 -1.14 -6.59
N ARG A 71 -7.95 -0.99 -5.32
CA ARG A 71 -9.33 -0.77 -4.89
C ARG A 71 -9.38 0.37 -3.88
N GLU A 72 -10.46 1.13 -3.94
CA GLU A 72 -10.80 2.06 -2.88
C GLU A 72 -11.35 1.27 -1.69
N VAL A 73 -11.04 1.76 -0.50
CA VAL A 73 -11.56 1.25 0.77
C VAL A 73 -12.45 2.32 1.38
N ASP A 74 -13.52 1.92 2.04
CA ASP A 74 -14.41 2.82 2.79
C ASP A 74 -14.75 2.21 4.16
N GLY A 75 -15.14 3.06 5.11
CA GLY A 75 -15.52 2.65 6.46
C GLY A 75 -14.34 2.57 7.44
N PRO A 76 -14.61 2.42 8.74
CA PRO A 76 -13.59 2.53 9.78
C PRO A 76 -12.61 1.35 9.75
N VAL A 77 -11.42 1.56 9.18
CA VAL A 77 -10.36 0.53 9.15
C VAL A 77 -9.40 0.70 10.32
N ASN A 78 -9.36 -0.31 11.19
CA ASN A 78 -8.34 -0.40 12.25
C ASN A 78 -7.24 -1.41 11.86
N LEU A 79 -6.14 -0.90 11.27
CA LEU A 79 -5.01 -1.73 10.83
C LEU A 79 -4.37 -2.54 11.96
N ASN A 80 -4.36 -2.03 13.20
CA ASN A 80 -3.86 -2.80 14.35
C ASN A 80 -4.77 -4.00 14.66
N ALA A 81 -6.08 -3.80 14.63
CA ALA A 81 -7.04 -4.88 14.85
C ALA A 81 -6.96 -5.93 13.72
N LEU A 82 -6.81 -5.50 12.47
CA LEU A 82 -6.60 -6.40 11.33
C LEU A 82 -5.34 -7.26 11.49
N ALA A 83 -4.19 -6.64 11.81
CA ALA A 83 -2.94 -7.38 11.98
C ALA A 83 -3.03 -8.43 13.10
N LEU A 84 -3.69 -8.10 14.21
CA LEU A 84 -3.88 -9.03 15.34
C LEU A 84 -4.91 -10.12 15.04
N GLY A 85 -6.02 -9.78 14.36
CA GLY A 85 -7.10 -10.71 14.04
C GLY A 85 -6.70 -11.74 12.98
N ILE A 86 -6.08 -11.27 11.89
CA ILE A 86 -5.63 -12.14 10.78
C ILE A 86 -4.44 -13.00 11.24
N GLY A 87 -3.50 -12.40 11.97
CA GLY A 87 -2.34 -13.06 12.53
C GLY A 87 -1.04 -12.48 11.99
N LEU A 88 -0.08 -12.26 12.90
CA LEU A 88 1.17 -11.57 12.61
C LEU A 88 2.13 -12.32 11.66
N ASP A 89 1.87 -13.61 11.43
CA ASP A 89 2.64 -14.42 10.47
C ASP A 89 2.33 -14.04 9.02
N THR A 90 1.10 -13.60 8.75
CA THR A 90 0.62 -13.25 7.40
C THR A 90 0.27 -11.76 7.25
N ALA A 91 -0.09 -11.05 8.32
CA ALA A 91 -0.43 -9.64 8.32
C ALA A 91 0.53 -8.82 9.21
N GLN A 92 1.32 -7.94 8.60
CA GLN A 92 2.31 -7.12 9.30
C GLN A 92 1.98 -5.64 9.16
N TYR A 93 1.84 -4.96 10.30
CA TYR A 93 1.64 -3.52 10.36
C TYR A 93 2.73 -2.88 11.23
N ARG A 94 3.51 -1.98 10.62
CA ARG A 94 4.66 -1.30 11.23
C ARG A 94 4.63 0.18 10.83
N PRO A 95 3.68 0.99 11.33
CA PRO A 95 3.43 2.36 10.86
C PRO A 95 4.66 3.27 10.91
N GLU A 96 5.57 3.06 11.87
CA GLU A 96 6.83 3.80 11.98
C GLU A 96 7.76 3.58 10.77
N ARG A 97 7.64 2.44 10.09
CA ARG A 97 8.45 2.08 8.92
C ARG A 97 7.68 2.18 7.62
N PHE A 98 6.39 1.85 7.65
CA PHE A 98 5.51 1.83 6.50
C PHE A 98 4.06 1.95 6.95
N SER A 99 3.34 2.93 6.39
CA SER A 99 2.00 3.29 6.86
C SER A 99 0.90 2.28 6.50
N GLY A 100 1.18 1.35 5.58
CA GLY A 100 0.24 0.29 5.18
C GLY A 100 0.42 -1.00 5.97
N LEU A 101 -0.69 -1.74 6.15
CA LEU A 101 -0.63 -3.14 6.57
C LEU A 101 -0.30 -4.01 5.36
N VAL A 102 0.68 -4.90 5.51
CA VAL A 102 1.11 -5.83 4.47
C VAL A 102 0.60 -7.24 4.76
N TYR A 103 -0.20 -7.78 3.86
CA TYR A 103 -0.77 -9.12 3.91
C TYR A 103 -0.10 -10.06 2.88
N ARG A 104 0.36 -11.22 3.36
CA ARG A 104 1.08 -12.25 2.59
C ARG A 104 0.44 -13.64 2.71
N GLY A 105 -0.89 -13.71 2.76
CA GLY A 105 -1.62 -14.99 2.83
C GLY A 105 -2.00 -15.58 1.46
N SER A 106 -1.55 -14.98 0.36
CA SER A 106 -1.91 -15.34 -1.03
C SER A 106 -0.66 -15.29 -1.94
N PRO A 107 -0.70 -15.78 -3.21
CA PRO A 107 0.46 -15.74 -4.10
C PRO A 107 1.01 -14.35 -4.41
N ALA A 108 0.16 -13.32 -4.34
CA ALA A 108 0.55 -11.92 -4.39
C ALA A 108 0.47 -11.27 -3.01
N THR A 109 1.16 -10.14 -2.84
CA THR A 109 1.16 -9.37 -1.59
C THR A 109 0.12 -8.26 -1.69
N THR A 110 -0.75 -8.16 -0.69
CA THR A 110 -1.76 -7.10 -0.58
C THR A 110 -1.33 -6.08 0.45
N VAL A 111 -1.52 -4.80 0.17
CA VAL A 111 -1.29 -3.69 1.09
C VAL A 111 -2.59 -2.91 1.26
N ILE A 112 -2.94 -2.58 2.50
CA ILE A 112 -4.10 -1.73 2.84
C ILE A 112 -3.64 -0.53 3.68
N TYR A 113 -4.08 0.67 3.29
CA TYR A 113 -3.82 1.96 3.94
C TYR A 113 -5.13 2.55 4.45
N GLY A 114 -5.33 2.43 5.76
CA GLY A 114 -6.50 2.99 6.44
C GLY A 114 -7.79 2.66 5.69
N ASP A 115 -8.65 3.67 5.60
CA ASP A 115 -9.97 3.69 4.98
C ASP A 115 -9.95 4.36 3.60
N HIS A 116 -8.85 4.20 2.86
CA HIS A 116 -8.67 4.88 1.58
C HIS A 116 -8.31 3.93 0.45
N LEU A 117 -7.31 3.07 0.67
CA LEU A 117 -6.63 2.41 -0.43
C LEU A 117 -6.24 0.98 -0.06
N CYS A 118 -6.52 0.04 -0.97
CA CYS A 118 -6.04 -1.32 -0.94
C CYS A 118 -5.46 -1.66 -2.31
N PHE A 119 -4.26 -2.24 -2.37
CA PHE A 119 -3.74 -2.78 -3.62
C PHE A 119 -2.99 -4.08 -3.43
N ALA A 120 -2.96 -4.92 -4.47
CA ALA A 120 -2.10 -6.09 -4.54
C ALA A 120 -0.99 -5.90 -5.56
N VAL A 121 0.15 -6.53 -5.31
CA VAL A 121 1.32 -6.60 -6.21
C VAL A 121 1.64 -8.08 -6.47
N GLY A 122 1.64 -8.48 -7.74
CA GLY A 122 1.89 -9.85 -8.18
C GLY A 122 2.51 -9.93 -9.56
N LYS A 123 2.71 -11.15 -10.08
CA LYS A 123 3.27 -11.37 -11.43
C LYS A 123 2.18 -11.46 -12.50
N THR A 124 0.94 -11.70 -12.09
CA THR A 124 -0.21 -11.75 -13.00
C THR A 124 -1.42 -11.05 -12.39
N GLU A 125 -2.34 -10.60 -13.24
CA GLU A 125 -3.64 -10.05 -12.84
C GLU A 125 -4.40 -11.03 -11.92
N GLN A 126 -4.44 -12.31 -12.27
CA GLN A 126 -5.16 -13.32 -11.48
C GLN A 126 -4.60 -13.47 -10.06
N GLU A 127 -3.27 -13.41 -9.90
CA GLU A 127 -2.64 -13.43 -8.58
C GLU A 127 -3.07 -12.23 -7.74
N CYS A 128 -3.13 -11.04 -8.35
CA CYS A 128 -3.54 -9.81 -7.66
C CYS A 128 -5.00 -9.88 -7.21
N THR A 129 -5.92 -10.31 -8.10
CA THR A 129 -7.33 -10.54 -7.76
C THR A 129 -7.47 -11.52 -6.61
N THR A 130 -6.78 -12.66 -6.70
CA THR A 130 -6.82 -13.70 -5.66
C THR A 130 -6.29 -13.18 -4.31
N ALA A 131 -5.30 -12.29 -4.33
CA ALA A 131 -4.73 -11.72 -3.11
C ALA A 131 -5.63 -10.68 -2.43
N VAL A 132 -6.33 -9.85 -3.22
CA VAL A 132 -7.33 -8.92 -2.68
C VAL A 132 -8.53 -9.69 -2.12
N GLU A 133 -9.07 -10.65 -2.87
CA GLU A 133 -10.19 -11.48 -2.41
C GLU A 133 -9.83 -12.27 -1.14
N SER A 134 -8.63 -12.85 -1.08
CA SER A 134 -8.15 -13.55 0.11
C SER A 134 -8.04 -12.63 1.33
N LEU A 135 -7.61 -11.38 1.16
CA LEU A 135 -7.58 -10.43 2.28
C LEU A 135 -9.00 -10.14 2.78
N ILE A 136 -9.97 -9.92 1.87
CA ILE A 136 -11.37 -9.65 2.22
C ILE A 136 -11.98 -10.83 2.97
N ASP A 137 -11.78 -12.06 2.48
CA ASP A 137 -12.24 -13.27 3.16
C ASP A 137 -11.65 -13.39 4.58
N GLU A 138 -10.39 -13.02 4.76
CA GLU A 138 -9.73 -13.03 6.07
C GLU A 138 -10.28 -11.93 7.00
N ILE A 139 -10.58 -10.74 6.48
CA ILE A 139 -11.24 -9.65 7.22
C ILE A 139 -12.63 -10.10 7.70
N ASP A 140 -13.40 -10.75 6.84
CA ASP A 140 -14.71 -11.32 7.18
C ASP A 140 -14.57 -12.42 8.24
N ARG A 141 -13.60 -13.33 8.07
CA ARG A 141 -13.34 -14.44 8.98
C ARG A 141 -13.04 -13.99 10.41
N VAL A 142 -12.39 -12.84 10.57
CA VAL A 142 -12.04 -12.27 11.89
C VAL A 142 -13.15 -11.37 12.44
N GLY A 143 -14.25 -11.21 11.71
CA GLY A 143 -15.44 -10.48 12.14
C GLY A 143 -15.32 -8.96 12.01
N LEU A 144 -14.51 -8.48 11.06
CA LEU A 144 -14.27 -7.05 10.83
C LEU A 144 -14.81 -6.56 9.47
N GLY A 145 -15.39 -7.45 8.66
CA GLY A 145 -15.85 -7.12 7.30
C GLY A 145 -17.12 -6.28 7.21
N ASP A 146 -18.02 -6.38 8.19
CA ASP A 146 -19.28 -5.61 8.20
C ASP A 146 -19.04 -4.08 8.23
N GLU A 147 -17.84 -3.65 8.65
CA GLU A 147 -17.46 -2.25 8.81
C GLU A 147 -16.58 -1.73 7.66
N ILE A 148 -16.03 -2.62 6.81
CA ILE A 148 -15.02 -2.26 5.80
C ILE A 148 -15.58 -2.53 4.41
N GLY A 149 -15.81 -1.45 3.65
CA GLY A 149 -16.23 -1.49 2.26
C GLY A 149 -15.04 -1.50 1.30
N PHE A 150 -15.21 -2.13 0.15
CA PHE A 150 -14.27 -2.08 -0.97
C PHE A 150 -15.02 -1.76 -2.26
N SER A 151 -14.45 -0.95 -3.16
CA SER A 151 -15.07 -0.57 -4.44
C SER A 151 -15.42 -1.77 -5.31
N ASP A 152 -16.64 -1.87 -5.86
CA ASP A 152 -17.10 -3.05 -6.63
C ASP A 152 -16.15 -3.43 -7.78
N GLU A 153 -15.58 -2.43 -8.45
CA GLU A 153 -14.56 -2.59 -9.49
C GLU A 153 -13.22 -2.03 -8.98
N GLY A 154 -12.14 -2.75 -9.25
CA GLY A 154 -10.77 -2.29 -9.01
C GLY A 154 -10.06 -1.98 -10.33
N GLU A 155 -9.11 -1.05 -10.29
CA GLU A 155 -8.24 -0.78 -11.43
C GLU A 155 -7.11 -1.82 -11.46
N SER A 156 -6.99 -2.55 -12.56
CA SER A 156 -6.02 -3.64 -12.74
C SER A 156 -5.16 -3.40 -13.96
N GLY A 157 -3.87 -3.73 -13.86
CA GLY A 157 -2.94 -3.62 -14.98
C GLY A 157 -1.49 -3.83 -14.60
N GLN A 158 -0.61 -3.71 -15.58
CA GLN A 158 0.83 -3.66 -15.32
C GLN A 158 1.20 -2.33 -14.67
N VAL A 159 2.24 -2.32 -13.83
CA VAL A 159 2.75 -1.12 -13.16
C VAL A 159 3.01 0.02 -14.17
N GLU A 160 3.59 -0.27 -15.33
CA GLU A 160 3.85 0.77 -16.36
C GLU A 160 2.60 1.52 -16.84
N ALA A 161 1.43 0.88 -16.81
CA ALA A 161 0.17 1.50 -17.21
C ALA A 161 -0.24 2.61 -16.22
N PHE A 162 -0.02 2.38 -14.92
CA PHE A 162 -0.27 3.34 -13.85
C PHE A 162 0.72 4.52 -13.86
N LEU A 163 1.91 4.32 -14.43
CA LEU A 163 2.92 5.38 -14.57
C LEU A 163 2.69 6.26 -15.81
N SER A 164 1.91 5.76 -16.78
CA SER A 164 1.66 6.42 -18.06
C SER A 164 0.35 7.21 -18.08
N SER A 165 -0.46 7.12 -17.02
CA SER A 165 -1.67 7.92 -16.87
C SER A 165 -1.30 9.39 -16.61
N PRO A 166 -1.87 10.34 -17.38
CA PRO A 166 -1.49 11.76 -17.36
C PRO A 166 -1.99 12.54 -16.14
#